data_AF-A0A2E5LVY9-F1
#
_entry.id   AF-A0A2E5LVY9-F1
#
_cell.length_a   1.000
_cell.length_b   1.000
_cell.length_c   1.000
_cell.angle_alpha   90.00
_cell.angle_beta   90.00
_cell.angle_gamma   90.00
#
_symmetry.space_group_name_H-M   'P 1'
#
loop_
_entity.id
_entity.type
_entity.pdbx_description
1 polymer ?
#
loop_
_entity_poly.entity_id
_entity_poly.type
_entity_poly.pdbx_seq_one_letter_code
_entity_poly.pdbx_strand_id
1 'polypeptide(L)'
;MKKIMVQNYSTVTDLFGTTKQNSKPSITKGLEQLTIKFVLNIQTPRLSKIYHYNSYQTKLYRIIKFLIEKKKLSLKRISDILFEKGYRSVRTKSVLKSNYIHSIYKKGKVREERIGRSFKSEITNIIVIPNEI
;
A
#
# COMPACT_ATOMS: atom_id res chain seq x y z
N MET A 1 -6.55 -63.20 -59.06
CA MET A 1 -6.00 -63.38 -57.70
C MET A 1 -6.48 -62.23 -56.81
N LYS A 2 -7.15 -62.55 -55.70
CA LYS A 2 -7.64 -61.59 -54.69
C LYS A 2 -6.47 -61.07 -53.84
N LYS A 3 -6.38 -59.77 -53.59
CA LYS A 3 -5.55 -59.19 -52.52
C LYS A 3 -6.46 -58.42 -51.56
N ILE A 4 -6.38 -58.77 -50.27
CA ILE A 4 -7.16 -58.21 -49.17
C ILE A 4 -6.42 -56.99 -48.58
N MET A 5 -7.23 -56.07 -48.04
CA MET A 5 -6.97 -54.68 -47.59
C MET A 5 -5.89 -54.46 -46.53
N VAL A 6 -5.35 -53.24 -46.50
CA VAL A 6 -5.13 -52.51 -45.24
C VAL A 6 -5.66 -51.07 -45.42
N GLN A 7 -6.69 -50.72 -44.65
CA GLN A 7 -7.16 -49.35 -44.45
C GLN A 7 -6.31 -48.70 -43.36
N ASN A 8 -5.59 -47.64 -43.70
CA ASN A 8 -5.06 -46.71 -42.71
C ASN A 8 -6.11 -45.63 -42.48
N TYR A 9 -6.66 -45.62 -41.27
CA TYR A 9 -7.67 -44.70 -40.77
C TYR A 9 -7.15 -43.24 -40.71
N SER A 10 -8.01 -42.27 -41.05
CA SER A 10 -8.41 -41.21 -40.13
C SER A 10 -9.61 -40.47 -40.72
N THR A 11 -10.63 -40.29 -39.88
CA THR A 11 -11.97 -39.80 -40.19
C THR A 11 -12.05 -38.28 -40.16
N VAL A 12 -12.86 -37.76 -41.09
CA VAL A 12 -13.43 -36.41 -41.17
C VAL A 12 -12.56 -35.37 -41.90
N THR A 13 -12.94 -35.21 -43.17
CA THR A 13 -12.84 -33.99 -43.97
C THR A 13 -13.78 -32.92 -43.43
N ASP A 14 -13.47 -31.68 -43.79
CA ASP A 14 -14.35 -30.51 -43.97
C ASP A 14 -13.85 -29.32 -43.15
N LEU A 15 -13.81 -28.07 -43.64
CA LEU A 15 -14.42 -27.46 -44.81
C LEU A 15 -13.95 -25.99 -44.81
N PHE A 16 -13.68 -25.42 -45.99
CA PHE A 16 -13.47 -23.97 -46.24
C PHE A 16 -12.19 -23.34 -45.67
N GLY A 17 -11.38 -22.58 -46.41
CA GLY A 17 -11.43 -22.15 -47.79
C GLY A 17 -10.09 -21.48 -48.08
N THR A 18 -9.50 -21.84 -49.22
CA THR A 18 -8.30 -21.18 -49.74
C THR A 18 -8.64 -19.76 -50.17
N THR A 19 -8.10 -18.77 -49.49
CA THR A 19 -7.77 -17.49 -50.14
C THR A 19 -6.25 -17.36 -50.11
N LYS A 20 -5.63 -17.62 -51.26
CA LYS A 20 -4.26 -17.19 -51.53
C LYS A 20 -4.21 -15.68 -51.32
N GLN A 21 -3.54 -15.22 -50.26
CA GLN A 21 -2.97 -13.88 -50.25
C GLN A 21 -1.47 -14.00 -50.45
N ASN A 22 -1.06 -13.84 -51.71
CA ASN A 22 0.29 -13.40 -52.01
C ASN A 22 0.33 -11.90 -51.73
N SER A 23 0.80 -11.50 -50.55
CA SER A 23 1.24 -10.13 -50.28
C SER A 23 2.55 -10.18 -49.51
N LYS A 24 3.63 -9.86 -50.24
CA LYS A 24 4.95 -9.29 -49.87
C LYS A 24 5.45 -9.55 -48.42
N PRO A 25 6.72 -9.94 -48.21
CA PRO A 25 7.26 -10.01 -46.87
C PRO A 25 7.30 -8.58 -46.29
N SER A 26 6.35 -8.23 -45.41
CA SER A 26 6.52 -7.02 -44.63
C SER A 26 7.59 -7.35 -43.60
N ILE A 27 8.82 -6.91 -43.89
CA ILE A 27 9.87 -6.80 -42.90
C ILE A 27 9.42 -5.70 -41.93
N THR A 28 8.56 -6.09 -41.02
CA THR A 28 8.38 -5.48 -39.73
C THR A 28 8.42 -6.66 -38.79
N LYS A 29 9.64 -7.12 -38.46
CA LYS A 29 9.84 -7.93 -37.25
C LYS A 29 9.47 -7.01 -36.09
N GLY A 30 8.17 -6.88 -35.86
CA GLY A 30 7.63 -6.17 -34.71
C GLY A 30 8.00 -6.99 -33.49
N LEU A 31 8.49 -6.31 -32.46
CA LEU A 31 8.57 -6.88 -31.13
C LEU A 31 7.19 -7.40 -30.73
N GLU A 32 6.93 -8.69 -30.91
CA GLU A 32 5.65 -9.29 -30.53
C GLU A 32 5.54 -9.39 -29.00
N GLN A 33 6.68 -9.37 -28.28
CA GLN A 33 6.70 -9.46 -26.83
C GLN A 33 7.85 -8.67 -26.19
N LEU A 34 7.52 -7.86 -25.19
CA LEU A 34 8.45 -7.09 -24.37
C LEU A 34 8.35 -7.56 -22.92
N THR A 35 9.43 -8.08 -22.35
CA THR A 35 9.46 -8.47 -20.93
C THR A 35 10.19 -7.41 -20.10
N ILE A 36 9.49 -6.77 -19.18
CA ILE A 36 10.07 -5.80 -18.23
C ILE A 36 10.12 -6.42 -16.85
N LYS A 37 11.30 -6.48 -16.23
CA LYS A 37 11.51 -6.91 -14.85
C LYS A 37 12.04 -5.73 -14.04
N PHE A 38 11.49 -5.50 -12.86
CA PHE A 38 11.96 -4.45 -11.96
C PHE A 38 11.64 -4.80 -10.51
N VAL A 39 12.32 -4.12 -9.58
CA VAL A 39 12.00 -4.13 -8.16
C VAL A 39 11.30 -2.82 -7.82
N LEU A 40 10.09 -2.93 -7.28
CA LEU A 40 9.28 -1.80 -6.85
C LEU A 40 9.31 -1.69 -5.33
N ASN A 41 9.88 -0.60 -4.81
CA ASN A 41 9.86 -0.34 -3.38
C ASN A 41 8.90 0.82 -3.06
N ILE A 42 7.75 0.49 -2.47
CA ILE A 42 6.76 1.46 -2.03
C ILE A 42 6.86 1.61 -0.52
N GLN A 43 7.19 2.81 -0.07
CA GLN A 43 7.15 3.18 1.34
C GLN A 43 5.99 4.14 1.59
N THR A 44 5.10 3.80 2.50
CA THR A 44 4.02 4.70 2.93
C THR A 44 3.62 4.41 4.37
N PRO A 45 3.28 5.45 5.17
CA PRO A 45 2.88 5.25 6.56
C PRO A 45 1.43 4.71 6.66
N ARG A 46 0.71 4.64 5.53
CA ARG A 46 -0.71 4.27 5.45
C ARG A 46 -0.95 2.83 4.98
N LEU A 47 0.10 2.02 4.83
CA LEU A 47 -0.01 0.61 4.42
C LEU A 47 -0.83 -0.24 5.41
N SER A 48 -0.88 0.13 6.69
CA SER A 48 -1.67 -0.57 7.70
C SER A 48 -2.55 0.37 8.53
N LYS A 49 -3.78 -0.07 8.84
CA LYS A 49 -4.76 0.64 9.69
C LYS A 49 -4.36 0.67 11.18
N ILE A 50 -3.15 0.25 11.52
CA ILE A 50 -2.67 0.05 12.91
C ILE A 50 -2.41 1.39 13.62
N TYR A 51 -2.33 2.49 12.87
CA TYR A 51 -1.92 3.80 13.38
C TYR A 51 -3.05 4.75 13.77
N HIS A 52 -4.31 4.29 13.78
CA HIS A 52 -5.43 5.14 14.14
C HIS A 52 -5.55 5.28 15.66
N TYR A 53 -5.18 6.44 16.19
CA TYR A 53 -5.68 6.87 17.50
C TYR A 53 -7.21 6.88 17.44
N ASN A 54 -7.83 6.35 18.49
CA ASN A 54 -9.27 6.53 18.71
C ASN A 54 -9.59 8.05 18.75
N SER A 55 -10.77 8.45 18.29
CA SER A 55 -11.29 9.82 18.36
C SER A 55 -11.04 10.51 19.72
N TYR A 56 -11.33 9.82 20.83
CA TYR A 56 -11.03 10.31 22.19
C TYR A 56 -9.54 10.56 22.40
N GLN A 57 -8.68 9.61 21.99
CA GLN A 57 -7.23 9.76 22.15
C GLN A 57 -6.71 10.93 21.33
N THR A 58 -7.22 11.13 20.10
CA THR A 58 -6.87 12.26 19.23
C THR A 58 -7.29 13.58 19.84
N LYS A 59 -8.52 13.66 20.36
CA LYS A 59 -9.05 14.83 21.05
C LYS A 59 -8.21 15.16 22.29
N LEU A 60 -7.92 14.16 23.12
CA LEU A 60 -7.12 14.34 24.33
C LEU A 60 -5.69 14.82 24.01
N TYR A 61 -5.05 14.22 23.00
CA TYR A 61 -3.73 14.65 22.55
C TYR A 61 -3.73 16.11 22.06
N ARG A 62 -4.71 16.50 21.24
CA ARG A 62 -4.83 17.89 20.74
C ARG A 62 -4.97 18.90 21.87
N ILE A 63 -5.79 18.60 22.86
CA ILE A 63 -5.98 19.46 24.04
C ILE A 63 -4.67 19.58 24.81
N ILE A 64 -4.00 18.46 25.11
CA ILE A 64 -2.73 18.46 25.83
C ILE A 64 -1.67 19.24 25.05
N LYS A 65 -1.53 19.00 23.75
CA LYS A 65 -0.59 19.72 22.86
C LYS A 65 -0.83 21.23 22.92
N PHE A 66 -2.09 21.65 22.81
CA PHE A 66 -2.45 23.07 22.89
C PHE A 66 -2.08 23.70 24.26
N LEU A 67 -2.38 23.01 25.36
CA LEU A 67 -2.06 23.50 26.70
C LEU A 67 -0.55 23.61 26.96
N ILE A 68 0.24 22.70 26.39
CA ILE A 68 1.71 22.71 26.49
C ILE A 68 2.32 23.76 25.57
N GLU A 69 1.99 23.75 24.27
CA GLU A 69 2.69 24.55 23.27
C GLU A 69 2.18 26.00 23.19
N LYS A 70 0.87 26.22 23.34
CA LYS A 70 0.26 27.56 23.23
C LYS A 70 0.11 28.23 24.59
N LYS A 71 -0.40 27.51 25.58
CA LYS A 71 -0.59 28.07 26.94
C LYS A 71 0.62 27.92 27.85
N LYS A 72 1.66 27.16 27.46
CA LYS A 72 2.90 26.95 28.23
C LYS A 72 2.65 26.53 29.69
N LEU A 73 1.62 25.71 29.93
CA LEU A 73 1.25 25.28 31.28
C LEU A 73 2.13 24.12 31.75
N SER A 74 2.35 24.07 33.07
CA SER A 74 3.01 22.92 33.70
C SER A 74 2.14 21.67 33.62
N LEU A 75 2.77 20.49 33.56
CA LEU A 75 2.07 19.22 33.45
C LEU A 75 1.11 18.96 34.61
N LYS A 76 1.46 19.43 35.82
CA LYS A 76 0.59 19.35 37.00
C LYS A 76 -0.68 20.17 36.78
N ARG A 77 -0.55 21.42 36.33
CA ARG A 77 -1.72 22.29 36.07
C ARG A 77 -2.61 21.71 34.98
N ILE A 78 -2.02 21.07 33.97
CA ILE A 78 -2.77 20.38 32.91
C ILE A 78 -3.56 19.19 33.49
N SER A 79 -2.99 18.41 34.42
CA SER A 79 -3.69 17.33 35.13
C SER A 79 -4.95 17.85 35.81
N ASP A 80 -4.84 18.97 36.52
CA ASP A 80 -5.96 19.57 37.25
C ASP A 80 -7.04 20.04 36.28
N ILE A 81 -6.67 20.77 35.22
CA ILE A 81 -7.61 21.25 34.18
C ILE A 81 -8.33 20.07 33.50
N LEU A 82 -7.60 19.01 33.17
CA LEU A 82 -8.20 17.82 32.56
C LEU A 82 -9.15 17.12 33.53
N PHE A 83 -8.81 17.09 34.83
CA PHE A 83 -9.66 16.53 35.86
C PHE A 83 -10.97 17.30 36.03
N GLU A 84 -10.89 18.63 36.14
CA GLU A 84 -12.02 19.56 36.22
C GLU A 84 -12.96 19.43 35.00
N LYS A 85 -12.38 19.23 33.81
CA LYS A 85 -13.14 19.00 32.56
C LYS A 85 -13.71 17.58 32.41
N GLY A 86 -13.53 16.70 33.40
CA GLY A 86 -14.05 15.34 33.39
C GLY A 86 -13.22 14.32 32.61
N TYR A 87 -12.02 14.66 32.13
CA TYR A 87 -11.16 13.68 31.47
C TYR A 87 -10.56 12.69 32.48
N ARG A 88 -10.59 11.41 32.11
CA ARG A 88 -10.09 10.29 32.93
C ARG A 88 -9.34 9.28 32.08
N SER A 89 -8.61 8.39 32.74
CA SER A 89 -8.04 7.22 32.08
C SER A 89 -9.16 6.33 31.53
N VAL A 90 -8.91 5.66 30.39
CA VAL A 90 -9.93 4.81 29.76
C VAL A 90 -10.22 3.57 30.60
N ARG A 91 -9.16 2.87 31.05
CA ARG A 91 -9.28 1.58 31.76
C ARG A 91 -9.71 1.73 33.22
N THR A 92 -9.06 2.62 33.96
CA THR A 92 -9.20 2.72 35.42
C THR A 92 -10.07 3.89 35.88
N LYS A 93 -10.56 4.72 34.95
CA LYS A 93 -11.30 5.97 35.22
C LYS A 93 -10.59 6.90 36.21
N SER A 94 -9.28 6.74 36.37
CA SER A 94 -8.47 7.51 37.31
C SER A 94 -8.05 8.86 36.72
N VAL A 95 -7.58 9.75 37.58
CA VAL A 95 -7.01 11.04 37.17
C VAL A 95 -5.81 10.84 36.25
N LEU A 96 -5.72 11.69 35.24
CA LEU A 96 -4.59 11.74 34.31
C LEU A 96 -3.40 12.48 34.93
N LYS A 97 -2.66 11.79 35.80
CA LYS A 97 -1.43 12.30 36.44
C LYS A 97 -0.43 12.86 35.41
N SER A 98 0.46 13.75 35.87
CA SER A 98 1.51 14.40 35.06
C SER A 98 2.31 13.43 34.19
N ASN A 99 2.67 12.24 34.72
CA ASN A 99 3.43 11.22 33.98
C ASN A 99 2.66 10.68 32.78
N TYR A 100 1.33 10.53 32.91
CA TYR A 100 0.46 10.12 31.81
C TYR A 100 0.37 11.22 30.76
N ILE A 101 0.21 12.48 31.17
CA ILE A 101 0.17 13.63 30.26
C ILE A 101 1.46 13.72 29.44
N HIS A 102 2.62 13.64 30.10
CA HIS A 102 3.92 13.62 29.43
C HIS A 102 4.00 12.49 28.40
N SER A 103 3.60 11.28 28.79
CA SER A 103 3.60 10.11 27.91
C SER A 103 2.69 10.29 26.70
N ILE A 104 1.47 10.83 26.90
CA ILE A 104 0.50 11.09 25.83
C ILE A 104 1.07 12.12 24.86
N TYR A 105 1.63 13.22 25.37
CA TYR A 105 2.24 14.27 24.55
C TYR A 105 3.40 13.72 23.71
N LYS A 106 4.37 13.06 24.36
CA LYS A 106 5.56 12.48 23.69
C LYS A 106 5.14 11.47 22.61
N LYS A 107 4.26 10.53 22.93
CA LYS A 107 3.80 9.49 22.00
C LYS A 107 2.92 10.05 20.87
N GLY A 108 2.19 11.12 21.12
CA GLY A 108 1.38 11.82 20.12
C GLY A 108 2.25 12.57 19.10
N LYS A 109 3.28 13.29 19.57
CA LYS A 109 4.26 13.96 18.69
C LYS A 109 4.92 12.99 17.71
N VAL A 110 5.45 11.87 18.22
CA VAL A 110 6.09 10.84 17.39
C VAL A 110 5.12 10.28 16.35
N ARG A 111 3.82 10.21 16.64
CA ARG A 111 2.79 9.77 15.67
C ARG A 111 2.52 10.83 14.62
N GLU A 112 2.41 12.09 15.02
CA GLU A 112 2.25 13.20 14.09
C GLU A 112 3.42 13.26 13.10
N GLU A 113 4.65 13.09 13.58
CA GLU A 113 5.85 13.00 12.75
C GLU A 113 5.82 11.79 11.79
N ARG A 114 5.36 10.61 12.23
CA ARG A 114 5.23 9.43 11.36
C ARG A 114 4.20 9.64 10.24
N ILE A 115 3.07 10.28 10.57
CA ILE A 115 1.97 10.51 9.62
C ILE A 115 2.34 11.62 8.64
N GLY A 116 3.03 12.66 9.11
CA GLY A 116 3.49 13.79 8.30
C GLY A 116 4.76 13.53 7.50
N ARG A 117 5.41 12.37 7.66
CA ARG A 117 6.62 12.01 6.92
C ARG A 117 6.30 11.78 5.45
N SER A 118 7.05 12.45 4.56
CA SER A 118 7.09 12.14 3.14
C SER A 118 8.00 10.93 2.89
N PHE A 119 7.59 10.08 1.95
CA PHE A 119 8.36 8.93 1.52
C PHE A 119 8.58 9.03 0.02
N LYS A 120 9.79 8.72 -0.42
CA LYS A 120 10.11 8.63 -1.84
C LYS A 120 9.93 7.17 -2.27
N SER A 121 9.08 6.95 -3.25
CA SER A 121 8.98 5.63 -3.89
C SER A 121 10.05 5.55 -4.97
N GLU A 122 10.71 4.39 -5.08
CA GLU A 122 11.81 4.19 -6.00
C GLU A 122 11.61 2.87 -6.76
N ILE A 123 11.90 2.91 -8.06
CA ILE A 123 11.94 1.74 -8.93
C ILE A 123 13.42 1.47 -9.20
N THR A 124 13.87 0.27 -8.89
CA THR A 124 15.27 -0.16 -9.10
C THR A 124 15.32 -1.44 -9.92
N ASN A 125 16.51 -1.78 -10.43
CA ASN A 125 16.77 -3.02 -11.17
C ASN A 125 15.87 -3.23 -12.38
N ILE A 126 15.69 -2.18 -13.20
CA ILE A 126 14.88 -2.24 -14.41
C ILE A 126 15.67 -2.99 -15.50
N ILE A 127 15.11 -4.11 -15.96
CA ILE A 127 15.64 -4.92 -17.05
C ILE A 127 14.55 -5.03 -18.11
N VAL A 128 14.89 -4.67 -19.33
CA VAL A 128 14.01 -4.78 -20.50
C VAL A 128 14.59 -5.83 -21.42
N ILE A 129 13.83 -6.89 -21.67
CA ILE A 129 14.22 -7.98 -22.55
C ILE A 129 13.34 -7.90 -23.80
N PRO A 130 13.88 -7.44 -24.93
CA PRO A 130 13.22 -7.56 -26.22
C PRO A 130 13.25 -9.03 -26.65
N ASN A 131 12.08 -9.63 -26.88
CA ASN A 131 12.00 -10.98 -27.43
C ASN A 131 11.87 -10.86 -28.96
N GLU A 132 12.89 -11.30 -29.68
CA GLU A 132 12.80 -11.57 -31.11
C GLU A 132 12.78 -13.08 -31.36
N ILE A 133 12.00 -13.50 -32.37
CA ILE A 133 11.89 -14.88 -32.87
C ILE A 133 13.15 -15.26 -33.66
#